data_AF-A0A444H8W4-F1
#
_entry.id   AF-A0A444H8W4-F1
#
_cell.length_a   1.000
_cell.length_b   1.000
_cell.length_c   1.000
_cell.angle_alpha   90.00
_cell.angle_beta   90.00
_cell.angle_gamma   90.00
#
_symmetry.space_group_name_H-M   'P 1'
#
loop_
_entity.id
_entity.type
_entity.pdbx_description
1 polymer ?
#
loop_
_entity_poly.entity_id
_entity_poly.type
_entity_poly.pdbx_seq_one_letter_code
_entity_poly.pdbx_strand_id
1 'polypeptide(L)'
;MDFISMDIATVTHSITGSGVRYLELFLQEYTSIFKEKVNPACPKCLTEYLTRYKNHYKAMANTSHYRLHAKYENIPLEFGSPILVNNGNITNEYAQQLLLHKNGERYFAQIPTPPVKKAKQDKKKDKPLTNTPDISVNEITNENTAD
;
A
#
# COMPACT_ATOMS: atom_id res chain seq x y z
N MET A 1 20.73 20.61 -7.24
CA MET A 1 21.19 20.05 -5.95
C MET A 1 20.18 19.02 -5.53
N ASP A 2 20.60 17.87 -5.01
CA ASP A 2 19.66 16.84 -4.56
C ASP A 2 19.76 16.64 -3.04
N PHE A 3 18.85 17.29 -2.30
CA PHE A 3 18.77 17.16 -0.84
C PHE A 3 18.06 15.88 -0.39
N ILE A 4 17.45 15.10 -1.32
CA ILE A 4 16.70 13.89 -0.98
C ILE A 4 17.66 12.78 -0.56
N SER A 5 18.81 12.69 -1.21
CA SER A 5 19.85 11.69 -0.95
C SER A 5 20.85 12.10 0.14
N MET A 6 20.97 13.39 0.46
CA MET A 6 21.92 13.89 1.47
C MET A 6 21.47 13.61 2.91
N ASP A 7 22.43 13.38 3.81
CA ASP A 7 22.20 13.29 5.24
C ASP A 7 22.22 14.68 5.90
N ILE A 8 21.73 14.75 7.15
CA ILE A 8 21.63 16.03 7.85
C ILE A 8 23.00 16.67 8.06
N ALA A 9 24.05 15.89 8.31
CA ALA A 9 25.38 16.41 8.56
C ALA A 9 25.97 17.08 7.31
N THR A 10 25.78 16.48 6.12
CA THR A 10 26.17 17.11 4.86
C THR A 10 25.44 18.44 4.66
N VAL A 11 24.13 18.49 4.90
CA VAL A 11 23.35 19.72 4.73
C VAL A 11 23.81 20.82 5.72
N THR A 12 24.11 20.48 6.96
CA THR A 12 24.45 21.48 8.00
C THR A 12 25.90 21.94 7.97
N HIS A 13 26.84 21.07 7.57
CA HIS A 13 28.27 21.35 7.72
C HIS A 13 29.01 21.59 6.40
N SER A 14 28.47 21.14 5.27
CA SER A 14 29.20 21.22 3.99
C SER A 14 28.88 22.49 3.19
N ILE A 15 29.82 22.84 2.32
CA ILE A 15 29.80 24.01 1.45
C ILE A 15 29.86 23.53 0.01
N THR A 16 29.19 24.22 -0.91
CA THR A 16 29.25 23.94 -2.34
C THR A 16 30.62 24.29 -2.91
N GLY A 17 30.93 23.81 -4.12
CA GLY A 17 32.13 24.24 -4.86
C GLY A 17 32.19 25.75 -5.15
N SER A 18 31.08 26.47 -5.00
CA SER A 18 30.98 27.93 -5.16
C SER A 18 31.06 28.71 -3.85
N GLY A 19 31.28 28.05 -2.70
CA GLY A 19 31.42 28.72 -1.41
C GLY A 19 30.10 29.00 -0.67
N VAL A 20 28.96 28.52 -1.17
CA VAL A 20 27.64 28.70 -0.53
C VAL A 20 27.34 27.52 0.40
N ARG A 21 26.74 27.79 1.56
CA ARG A 21 26.37 26.73 2.51
C ARG A 21 25.18 25.91 2.00
N TYR A 22 25.25 24.59 2.11
CA TYR A 22 24.10 23.74 1.76
C TYR A 22 22.86 24.06 2.59
N LEU A 23 23.05 24.37 3.87
CA LEU A 23 21.98 24.74 4.76
C LEU A 23 21.16 25.93 4.24
N GLU A 24 21.83 26.95 3.68
CA GLU A 24 21.16 28.13 3.15
C GLU A 24 20.31 27.80 1.94
N LEU A 25 20.90 27.07 0.97
CA LEU A 25 20.20 26.61 -0.22
C LEU A 25 19.00 25.71 0.13
N PHE A 26 19.20 24.78 1.08
CA PHE A 26 18.15 23.89 1.55
C PHE A 26 16.98 24.66 2.18
N LEU A 27 17.26 25.62 3.08
CA LEU A 27 16.21 26.39 3.74
C LEU A 27 15.46 27.30 2.76
N GLN A 28 16.17 27.88 1.78
CA GLN A 28 15.55 28.65 0.70
C GLN A 28 14.58 27.78 -0.12
N GLU A 29 15.00 26.58 -0.51
CA GLU A 29 14.15 25.66 -1.27
C GLU A 29 12.98 25.15 -0.40
N TYR A 30 13.23 24.76 0.84
CA TYR A 30 12.21 24.32 1.79
C TYR A 30 11.12 25.37 2.00
N THR A 31 11.52 26.63 2.26
CA THR A 31 10.56 27.73 2.46
C THR A 31 9.78 28.07 1.20
N SER A 32 10.35 27.85 0.01
CA SER A 32 9.64 28.02 -1.26
C SER A 32 8.49 27.01 -1.45
N ILE A 33 8.67 25.77 -0.97
CA ILE A 33 7.71 24.68 -1.09
C ILE A 33 6.64 24.77 0.00
N PHE A 34 7.07 24.87 1.27
CA PHE A 34 6.17 24.76 2.42
C PHE A 34 5.61 26.11 2.89
N LYS A 35 6.21 27.24 2.48
CA LYS A 35 5.79 28.61 2.87
C LYS A 35 5.67 28.80 4.39
N GLU A 36 6.45 28.05 5.15
CA GLU A 36 6.49 28.10 6.62
C GLU A 36 7.73 28.88 7.11
N LYS A 37 7.65 29.43 8.32
CA LYS A 37 8.83 30.00 8.99
C LYS A 37 9.74 28.88 9.49
N VAL A 38 11.02 28.96 9.12
CA VAL A 38 12.04 27.99 9.52
C VAL A 38 12.98 28.58 10.57
N ASN A 39 13.44 27.74 11.51
CA ASN A 39 14.46 28.13 12.49
C ASN A 39 15.80 27.43 12.18
N PRO A 40 16.78 28.13 11.60
CA PRO A 40 18.08 27.55 11.25
C PRO A 40 18.94 27.17 12.46
N ALA A 41 18.66 27.71 13.65
CA ALA A 41 19.47 27.50 14.84
C ALA A 41 19.07 26.25 15.65
N CYS A 42 18.00 25.56 15.26
CA CYS A 42 17.47 24.39 15.97
C CYS A 42 17.85 23.09 15.25
N PRO A 43 18.85 22.31 15.73
CA PRO A 43 19.30 21.09 15.05
C PRO A 43 18.18 20.04 14.89
N LYS A 44 17.34 19.88 15.91
CA LYS A 44 16.19 18.96 15.86
C LYS A 44 15.19 19.37 14.77
N CYS A 45 14.94 20.67 14.63
CA CYS A 45 14.04 21.21 13.62
C CYS A 45 14.60 21.00 12.21
N LEU A 46 15.91 21.15 12.01
CA LEU A 46 16.55 20.90 10.72
C LEU A 46 16.37 19.44 10.27
N THR A 47 16.54 18.48 11.18
CA THR A 47 16.26 17.06 10.89
C THR A 47 14.80 16.83 10.51
N GLU A 48 13.87 17.52 11.18
CA GLU A 48 12.45 17.43 10.89
C GLU A 48 12.10 18.06 9.53
N TYR A 49 12.68 19.21 9.20
CA TYR A 49 12.54 19.86 7.89
C TYR A 49 13.06 18.96 6.78
N LEU A 50 14.25 18.37 6.95
CA LEU A 50 14.83 17.46 5.96
C LEU A 50 13.98 16.20 5.80
N THR A 51 13.46 15.65 6.89
CA THR A 51 12.53 14.50 6.86
C THR A 51 11.25 14.85 6.11
N ARG A 52 10.60 15.99 6.43
CA ARG A 52 9.41 16.48 5.72
C ARG A 52 9.68 16.69 4.23
N TYR A 53 10.82 17.31 3.90
CA TYR A 53 11.25 17.53 2.52
C TYR A 53 11.35 16.21 1.76
N LYS A 54 12.08 15.24 2.31
CA LYS A 54 12.20 13.89 1.71
C LYS A 54 10.84 13.22 1.55
N ASN A 55 9.98 13.31 2.55
CA ASN A 55 8.65 12.71 2.51
C ASN A 55 7.75 13.36 1.47
N HIS A 56 7.86 14.67 1.24
CA HIS A 56 7.13 15.38 0.19
C HIS A 56 7.46 14.84 -1.20
N TYR A 57 8.75 14.72 -1.52
CA TYR A 57 9.16 14.17 -2.83
C TYR A 57 8.90 12.67 -2.95
N LYS A 58 8.99 11.89 -1.86
CA LYS A 58 8.57 10.49 -1.85
C LYS A 58 7.07 10.36 -2.15
N ALA A 59 6.24 11.20 -1.55
CA ALA A 59 4.80 11.23 -1.82
C ALA A 59 4.48 11.67 -3.26
N MET A 60 5.23 12.61 -3.83
CA MET A 60 5.10 13.02 -5.23
C MET A 60 5.58 11.94 -6.22
N ALA A 61 6.65 11.23 -5.88
CA ALA A 61 7.17 10.12 -6.69
C ALA A 61 6.27 8.87 -6.59
N ASN A 62 5.45 8.77 -5.55
CA ASN A 62 4.50 7.69 -5.42
C ASN A 62 3.38 7.83 -6.46
N THR A 63 3.48 7.04 -7.52
CA THR A 63 2.50 6.92 -8.60
C THR A 63 1.44 5.85 -8.33
N SER A 64 1.53 5.14 -7.20
CA SER A 64 0.58 4.10 -6.83
C SER A 64 -0.77 4.70 -6.50
N HIS A 65 -1.82 4.15 -7.10
CA HIS A 65 -3.20 4.50 -6.75
C HIS A 65 -3.73 3.69 -5.55
N TYR A 66 -2.92 2.78 -5.01
CA TYR A 66 -3.24 2.04 -3.80
C TYR A 66 -2.97 2.89 -2.57
N ARG A 67 -3.87 2.83 -1.57
CA ARG A 67 -3.63 3.42 -0.25
C ARG A 67 -3.86 2.41 0.85
N LEU A 68 -2.91 2.32 1.77
CA LEU A 68 -3.02 1.57 3.01
C LEU A 68 -3.89 2.33 4.02
N HIS A 69 -4.60 1.58 4.88
CA HIS A 69 -5.17 2.18 6.07
C HIS A 69 -4.08 2.67 7.02
N ALA A 70 -4.36 3.75 7.76
CA ALA A 70 -3.43 4.30 8.76
C ALA A 70 -2.96 3.28 9.81
N LYS A 71 -3.81 2.30 10.16
CA LYS A 71 -3.47 1.22 11.12
C LYS A 71 -2.48 0.18 10.56
N TYR A 72 -2.24 0.19 9.25
CA TYR A 72 -1.34 -0.72 8.54
C TYR A 72 -0.16 0.03 7.90
N GLU A 73 0.21 1.18 8.46
CA GLU A 73 1.47 1.84 8.13
C GLU A 73 2.67 1.03 8.68
N ASN A 74 3.72 0.90 7.87
CA ASN A 74 4.96 0.18 8.19
C ASN A 74 4.77 -1.34 8.41
N ILE A 75 3.93 -1.99 7.59
CA ILE A 75 3.81 -3.45 7.58
C ILE A 75 4.93 -4.09 6.75
N PRO A 76 5.44 -5.27 7.14
CA PRO A 76 6.44 -5.97 6.33
C PRO A 76 5.83 -6.41 5.00
N LEU A 77 6.59 -6.26 3.91
CA LEU A 77 6.15 -6.64 2.57
C LEU A 77 5.83 -8.13 2.45
N GLU A 78 6.66 -8.96 3.08
CA GLU A 78 6.51 -10.41 3.22
C GLU A 78 7.09 -10.84 4.58
N PHE A 79 6.83 -12.08 5.00
CA PHE A 79 7.36 -12.59 6.26
C PHE A 79 8.90 -12.58 6.26
N GLY A 80 9.50 -11.81 7.17
CA GLY A 80 10.95 -11.65 7.26
C GLY A 80 11.54 -10.56 6.34
N SER A 81 10.72 -9.81 5.60
CA SER A 81 11.23 -8.71 4.77
C SER A 81 11.80 -7.57 5.61
N PRO A 82 12.95 -6.99 5.22
CA PRO A 82 13.44 -5.74 5.81
C PRO A 82 12.66 -4.52 5.31
N ILE A 83 11.80 -4.68 4.30
CA ILE A 83 11.04 -3.59 3.68
C ILE A 83 9.73 -3.41 4.46
N LEU A 84 9.59 -2.24 5.08
CA LEU A 84 8.36 -1.80 5.73
C LEU A 84 7.57 -0.90 4.78
N VAL A 85 6.41 -1.40 4.33
CA VAL A 85 5.53 -0.70 3.39
C VAL A 85 4.65 0.30 4.16
N ASN A 86 4.60 1.53 3.64
CA ASN A 86 3.79 2.64 4.13
C ASN A 86 3.21 3.41 2.94
N ASN A 87 2.27 4.34 3.18
CA ASN A 87 1.67 5.14 2.10
C ASN A 87 2.69 6.04 1.37
N GLY A 88 3.86 6.30 1.96
CA GLY A 88 4.93 7.08 1.35
C GLY A 88 5.83 6.29 0.39
N ASN A 89 5.85 4.97 0.46
CA ASN A 89 6.72 4.11 -0.36
C ASN A 89 6.00 2.98 -1.09
N ILE A 90 4.68 2.85 -0.94
CA ILE A 90 3.92 1.79 -1.59
C ILE A 90 3.95 1.94 -3.11
N THR A 91 4.42 0.91 -3.81
CA THR A 91 4.34 0.82 -5.27
C THR A 91 3.20 -0.12 -5.69
N ASN A 92 2.88 -0.17 -6.98
CA ASN A 92 1.88 -1.12 -7.49
C ASN A 92 2.33 -2.58 -7.26
N GLU A 93 3.62 -2.85 -7.38
CA GLU A 93 4.21 -4.18 -7.18
C GLU A 93 4.11 -4.59 -5.70
N TYR A 94 4.45 -3.69 -4.78
CA TYR A 94 4.29 -3.95 -3.34
C TYR A 94 2.84 -4.13 -2.95
N ALA A 95 1.94 -3.35 -3.54
CA ALA A 95 0.52 -3.50 -3.32
C ALA A 95 0.01 -4.88 -3.79
N GLN A 96 0.45 -5.33 -4.96
CA GLN A 96 0.11 -6.66 -5.47
C GLN A 96 0.61 -7.79 -4.56
N GLN A 97 1.85 -7.69 -4.06
CA GLN A 97 2.38 -8.69 -3.12
C GLN A 97 1.57 -8.72 -1.82
N LEU A 98 1.22 -7.56 -1.27
CA LEU A 98 0.37 -7.47 -0.09
C LEU A 98 -1.04 -8.01 -0.31
N LEU A 99 -1.60 -7.89 -1.52
CA LEU A 99 -2.89 -8.47 -1.88
C LEU A 99 -2.85 -10.01 -1.95
N LEU A 100 -1.69 -10.62 -2.23
CA LEU A 100 -1.52 -12.08 -2.22
C LEU A 100 -1.50 -12.66 -0.80
N HIS A 101 -1.32 -11.84 0.23
CA HIS A 101 -1.40 -12.30 1.61
C HIS A 101 -2.81 -12.80 1.97
N LYS A 102 -2.89 -13.69 2.96
CA LYS A 102 -4.17 -14.11 3.53
C LYS A 102 -4.92 -12.88 4.06
N ASN A 103 -6.08 -12.58 3.46
CA ASN A 103 -6.88 -11.38 3.70
C ASN A 103 -6.14 -10.07 3.36
N GLY A 104 -5.32 -10.04 2.31
CA GLY A 104 -4.50 -8.89 1.91
C GLY A 104 -5.29 -7.61 1.64
N GLU A 105 -6.52 -7.73 1.13
CA GLU A 105 -7.41 -6.58 0.85
C GLU A 105 -7.65 -5.70 2.08
N ARG A 106 -7.65 -6.27 3.29
CA ARG A 106 -7.87 -5.52 4.53
C ARG A 106 -6.83 -4.45 4.79
N TYR A 107 -5.64 -4.55 4.18
CA TYR A 107 -4.58 -3.57 4.36
C TYR A 107 -4.91 -2.24 3.68
N PHE A 108 -5.76 -2.27 2.65
CA PHE A 108 -5.98 -1.14 1.76
C PHE A 108 -7.26 -0.38 2.10
N ALA A 109 -7.11 0.94 2.28
CA ALA A 109 -8.22 1.88 2.31
C ALA A 109 -8.74 2.20 0.89
N GLN A 110 -7.86 2.11 -0.11
CA GLN A 110 -8.20 2.34 -1.51
C GLN A 110 -7.48 1.33 -2.40
N ILE A 111 -8.26 0.61 -3.20
CA ILE A 111 -7.78 -0.27 -4.26
C ILE A 111 -8.24 0.34 -5.59
N PRO A 112 -7.32 0.74 -6.49
CA PRO A 112 -7.71 1.24 -7.81
C PRO A 112 -8.41 0.13 -8.59
N THR A 113 -9.61 0.42 -9.08
CA THR A 113 -10.28 -0.51 -9.99
C THR A 113 -9.54 -0.49 -11.33
N PRO A 114 -9.06 -1.63 -11.85
CA PRO A 114 -8.52 -1.65 -13.20
C PRO A 114 -9.64 -1.23 -14.18
N PRO A 115 -9.33 -0.45 -15.24
CA PRO A 115 -10.33 -0.19 -16.28
C PRO A 115 -10.75 -1.54 -16.86
N VAL A 116 -12.04 -1.85 -16.70
CA VAL A 116 -12.64 -3.13 -17.08
C VAL A 116 -12.41 -3.39 -18.57
N LYS A 117 -11.33 -4.12 -18.91
CA LYS A 117 -11.28 -4.84 -20.18
C LYS A 117 -12.30 -5.96 -20.05
N LYS A 118 -13.47 -5.78 -20.68
CA LYS A 118 -14.55 -6.76 -20.73
C LYS A 118 -13.99 -8.14 -21.08
N ALA A 119 -13.83 -8.99 -20.08
CA ALA A 119 -13.51 -10.39 -20.29
C ALA A 119 -14.71 -11.04 -21.00
N LYS A 120 -14.47 -11.60 -22.19
CA LYS A 120 -15.42 -12.49 -22.86
C LYS A 120 -15.71 -13.64 -21.89
N GLN A 121 -16.96 -13.77 -21.48
CA GLN A 121 -17.46 -14.93 -20.78
C GLN A 121 -17.58 -16.09 -21.79
N ASP A 122 -16.58 -16.95 -21.89
CA ASP A 122 -16.78 -18.27 -22.47
C ASP A 122 -17.46 -19.17 -21.43
N LYS A 123 -18.79 -19.20 -21.50
CA LYS A 123 -19.63 -20.16 -20.78
C LYS A 123 -19.42 -21.55 -21.39
N LYS A 124 -18.58 -22.39 -20.79
CA LYS A 124 -18.73 -23.84 -20.91
C LYS A 124 -19.80 -24.29 -19.90
N LYS A 125 -21.04 -24.45 -20.38
CA LYS A 125 -22.07 -25.24 -19.72
C LYS A 125 -22.06 -26.62 -20.37
N ASP A 126 -21.37 -27.57 -19.75
CA ASP A 126 -21.58 -28.99 -20.02
C ASP A 126 -22.96 -29.39 -19.48
N LYS A 127 -23.71 -30.11 -20.31
CA LYS A 127 -24.85 -30.98 -19.98
C LYS A 127 -24.49 -32.38 -20.53
N PRO A 128 -25.21 -33.47 -20.19
CA PRO A 128 -26.02 -33.79 -19.01
C PRO A 128 -25.57 -35.15 -18.40
N LEU A 129 -25.97 -35.47 -17.15
CA LEU A 129 -25.88 -36.85 -16.66
C LEU A 129 -27.26 -37.32 -16.18
N THR A 130 -27.88 -38.17 -16.98
CA THR A 130 -28.91 -39.15 -16.61
C THR A 130 -28.35 -40.12 -15.56
N ASN A 131 -29.18 -40.49 -14.57
CA ASN A 131 -29.41 -41.88 -14.15
C ASN A 131 -30.38 -41.93 -12.96
N THR A 132 -31.52 -42.60 -13.17
CA THR A 132 -32.32 -43.27 -12.12
C THR A 132 -31.49 -44.42 -11.54
N PRO A 133 -31.68 -44.77 -10.26
CA PRO A 133 -32.47 -45.98 -10.03
C PRO A 133 -33.49 -45.88 -8.88
N ASP A 134 -34.57 -46.57 -9.18
CA ASP A 134 -35.57 -47.29 -8.40
C ASP A 134 -35.27 -47.68 -6.93
N ILE A 135 -36.37 -47.86 -6.20
CA ILE A 135 -36.59 -48.59 -4.93
C ILE A 135 -36.35 -47.83 -3.61
N SER A 136 -37.44 -47.36 -3.01
CA SER A 136 -37.60 -47.28 -1.55
C SER A 136 -38.92 -47.96 -1.18
N VAL A 137 -38.83 -49.10 -0.49
CA VAL A 137 -39.96 -49.83 0.10
C VAL A 137 -39.82 -49.73 1.62
N ASN A 138 -40.98 -49.71 2.27
CA ASN A 138 -41.27 -49.93 3.69
C ASN A 138 -41.41 -48.67 4.55
N GLU A 139 -42.61 -48.10 4.51
CA GLU A 139 -43.21 -47.50 5.71
C GLU A 139 -44.37 -48.39 6.16
N ILE A 140 -44.25 -48.85 7.40
CA ILE A 140 -45.09 -49.82 8.10
C ILE A 140 -46.28 -49.06 8.68
N THR A 141 -47.51 -49.49 8.39
CA THR A 141 -48.67 -49.19 9.25
C THR A 141 -49.50 -50.46 9.45
N ASN A 142 -49.41 -50.99 10.66
CA ASN A 142 -50.32 -52.00 11.21
C ASN A 142 -51.54 -51.28 11.77
N GLU A 143 -52.73 -51.54 11.22
CA GLU A 143 -53.99 -51.35 11.95
C GLU A 143 -54.56 -52.74 12.28
N ASN A 144 -54.58 -53.02 13.59
CA ASN A 144 -55.33 -54.10 14.21
C ASN A 144 -56.82 -53.77 14.14
N THR A 145 -57.66 -54.71 13.73
CA THR A 145 -59.03 -54.83 14.22
C THR A 145 -59.37 -56.31 14.34
N ALA A 146 -59.75 -56.70 15.55
CA ALA A 146 -60.19 -58.02 15.95
C ALA A 146 -61.68 -57.97 16.31
N ASP A 147 -62.29 -59.16 16.25
CA ASP A 147 -63.69 -59.57 16.51
C ASP A 147 -64.75 -59.27 15.43
#